data_AF-A0A2V8GL97-F1
#
_entry.id   AF-A0A2V8GL97-F1
#
_cell.length_a   1.000
_cell.length_b   1.000
_cell.length_c   1.000
_cell.angle_alpha   90.00
_cell.angle_beta   90.00
_cell.angle_gamma   90.00
#
_symmetry.space_group_name_H-M   'P 1'
#
loop_
_entity.id
_entity.type
_entity.pdbx_description
1 polymer ?
#
loop_
_entity_poly.entity_id
_entity_poly.type
_entity_poly.pdbx_seq_one_letter_code
_entity_poly.pdbx_strand_id
1 'polypeptide(L)'
;MKDGDTITLGSTTITRHVLGGHTPATLGVDFTVYDGGKPYRAFMFGGAAPGPGRQAAEQFLASVKRIEQMQNGVQVRIVTHPWMDPEFWDRVDRLAARKAGDPHPFVAPDVFRAWIAELDATATTRVNEAAREPTTPR
;
A
#
# COMPACT_ATOMS: atom_id res chain seq x y z
N MET A 1 7.38 18.86 -2.36
CA MET A 1 7.89 17.48 -2.23
C MET A 1 7.86 16.84 -3.61
N LYS A 2 8.93 16.15 -4.00
CA LYS A 2 9.08 15.42 -5.27
C LYS A 2 9.03 13.91 -5.01
N ASP A 3 8.75 13.17 -6.06
CA ASP A 3 8.79 11.71 -6.04
C ASP A 3 10.19 11.18 -5.74
N GLY A 4 10.30 10.21 -4.83
CA GLY A 4 11.58 9.66 -4.36
C GLY A 4 12.25 10.48 -3.24
N ASP A 5 11.66 11.62 -2.83
CA ASP A 5 12.25 12.42 -1.74
C ASP A 5 12.28 11.63 -0.43
N THR A 6 13.41 11.69 0.25
CA THR A 6 13.60 11.10 1.58
C THR A 6 13.39 12.12 2.70
N ILE A 7 12.98 11.65 3.88
CA ILE A 7 13.09 12.39 5.15
C ILE A 7 13.93 11.52 6.09
N THR A 8 14.94 12.10 6.72
CA THR A 8 15.74 11.41 7.74
C THR A 8 15.61 12.13 9.08
N LEU A 9 15.31 11.36 10.13
CA LEU A 9 15.32 11.83 11.51
C LEU A 9 16.03 10.77 12.37
N GLY A 10 17.18 11.13 12.93
CA GLY A 10 18.06 10.16 13.60
C GLY A 10 18.51 9.07 12.63
N SER A 11 18.30 7.80 13.01
CA SER A 11 18.61 6.63 12.18
C SER A 11 17.48 6.20 11.23
N THR A 12 16.31 6.87 11.29
CA THR A 12 15.16 6.52 10.47
C THR A 12 15.17 7.33 9.18
N THR A 13 15.11 6.63 8.04
CA THR A 13 14.92 7.23 6.72
C THR A 13 13.61 6.73 6.14
N ILE A 14 12.79 7.67 5.67
CA ILE A 14 11.52 7.39 5.01
C ILE A 14 11.65 7.85 3.55
N THR A 15 11.43 6.95 2.61
CA THR A 15 11.32 7.26 1.18
C THR A 15 9.85 7.46 0.83
N ARG A 16 9.54 8.52 0.08
CA ARG A 16 8.17 8.82 -0.32
C ARG A 16 8.01 8.74 -1.82
N HIS A 17 6.96 8.08 -2.26
CA HIS A 17 6.60 7.91 -3.66
C HIS A 17 5.30 8.64 -3.92
N VAL A 18 5.23 9.43 -5.00
CA VAL A 18 3.97 9.99 -5.48
C VAL A 18 3.28 8.91 -6.30
N LEU A 19 2.18 8.40 -5.75
CA LEU A 19 1.39 7.27 -6.25
C LEU A 19 -0.07 7.70 -6.32
N GLY A 20 -0.39 8.53 -7.32
CA GLY A 20 -1.72 9.10 -7.45
C GLY A 20 -2.80 8.12 -7.90
N GLY A 21 -4.03 8.61 -7.94
CA GLY A 21 -5.22 7.88 -8.40
C GLY A 21 -6.32 7.82 -7.36
N HIS A 22 -6.00 7.63 -6.06
CA HIS A 22 -6.97 7.88 -4.98
C HIS A 22 -7.20 9.39 -4.79
N THR A 23 -6.09 10.11 -4.67
CA THR A 23 -5.98 11.56 -4.89
C THR A 23 -4.84 11.81 -5.89
N PRO A 24 -4.74 12.99 -6.54
CA PRO A 24 -3.69 13.24 -7.52
C PRO A 24 -2.27 13.08 -6.98
N ALA A 25 -2.07 13.26 -5.67
CA ALA A 25 -0.77 13.23 -4.99
C ALA A 25 -0.73 12.25 -3.80
N THR A 26 -1.53 11.17 -3.85
CA THR A 26 -1.47 10.11 -2.83
C THR A 26 -0.04 9.62 -2.68
N LEU A 27 0.38 9.36 -1.43
CA LEU A 27 1.74 8.94 -1.13
C LEU A 27 1.83 7.44 -0.88
N GLY A 28 2.86 6.83 -1.46
CA GLY A 28 3.47 5.60 -0.97
C GLY A 28 4.60 5.95 -0.01
N VAL A 29 4.72 5.24 1.11
CA VAL A 29 5.73 5.47 2.12
C VAL A 29 6.49 4.18 2.38
N ASP A 30 7.79 4.20 2.10
CA ASP A 30 8.71 3.06 2.19
C ASP A 30 9.76 3.33 3.26
N PHE A 31 9.84 2.47 4.26
CA PHE A 31 10.68 2.68 5.44
C PHE A 31 10.99 1.37 6.16
N THR A 32 11.98 1.40 7.02
CA THR A 32 12.36 0.25 7.85
C THR A 32 11.64 0.30 9.19
N VAL A 33 11.02 -0.82 9.58
CA VAL A 33 10.52 -1.08 10.94
C VAL A 33 11.34 -2.19 11.59
N TYR A 34 11.22 -2.33 12.92
CA TYR A 34 12.04 -3.25 13.69
C TYR A 34 11.19 -4.09 14.63
N ASP A 35 11.51 -5.38 14.73
CA ASP A 35 11.02 -6.28 15.77
C ASP A 35 12.21 -6.93 16.46
N GLY A 36 12.39 -6.68 17.76
CA GLY A 36 13.55 -7.19 18.51
C GLY A 36 14.91 -6.77 17.92
N GLY A 37 15.00 -5.60 17.28
CA GLY A 37 16.20 -5.13 16.59
C GLY A 37 16.41 -5.68 15.19
N LYS A 38 15.60 -6.66 14.74
CA LYS A 38 15.64 -7.17 13.37
C LYS A 38 14.88 -6.21 12.43
N PRO A 39 15.51 -5.73 11.34
CA PRO A 39 14.88 -4.82 10.40
C PRO A 39 13.92 -5.54 9.45
N TYR A 40 12.84 -4.86 9.08
CA TYR A 40 11.88 -5.26 8.06
C TYR A 40 11.51 -4.06 7.21
N ARG A 41 11.42 -4.25 5.88
CA ARG A 41 10.92 -3.20 4.99
C ARG A 41 9.39 -3.14 5.08
N ALA A 42 8.87 -1.98 5.45
CA ALA A 42 7.46 -1.67 5.52
C ALA A 42 7.05 -0.75 4.38
N PHE A 43 5.84 -0.95 3.87
CA PHE A 43 5.27 -0.10 2.85
C PHE A 43 3.83 0.27 3.20
N MET A 44 3.53 1.58 3.17
CA MET A 44 2.19 2.13 3.27
C MET A 44 1.77 2.69 1.91
N PHE A 45 0.55 2.37 1.46
CA PHE A 45 -0.07 3.08 0.34
C PHE A 45 -1.26 3.89 0.85
N GLY A 46 -1.15 5.22 0.81
CA GLY A 46 -2.04 6.15 1.52
C GLY A 46 -3.48 6.24 1.02
N GLY A 47 -3.84 5.51 -0.04
CA GLY A 47 -5.20 5.49 -0.58
C GLY A 47 -5.40 4.27 -1.44
N ALA A 48 -5.86 3.17 -0.84
CA ALA A 48 -5.90 1.84 -1.45
C ALA A 48 -7.16 1.57 -2.30
N ALA A 49 -7.69 2.59 -2.95
CA ALA A 49 -8.80 2.48 -3.90
C ALA A 49 -8.76 3.67 -4.87
N PRO A 50 -9.15 3.48 -6.16
CA PRO A 50 -9.19 4.58 -7.11
C PRO A 50 -10.25 5.61 -6.71
N GLY A 51 -9.97 6.88 -7.01
CA GLY A 51 -10.96 7.96 -6.98
C GLY A 51 -11.99 7.81 -8.11
N PRO A 52 -12.98 8.72 -8.17
CA PRO A 52 -14.03 8.66 -9.18
C PRO A 52 -13.51 8.97 -10.59
N GLY A 53 -14.06 8.27 -11.58
CA GLY A 53 -13.82 8.52 -13.01
C GLY A 53 -12.61 7.79 -13.59
N ARG A 54 -12.59 7.68 -14.93
CA ARG A 54 -11.58 6.92 -15.68
C ARG A 54 -10.15 7.39 -15.42
N GLN A 55 -9.93 8.70 -15.39
CA GLN A 55 -8.58 9.27 -15.18
C GLN A 55 -7.99 8.83 -13.83
N ALA A 56 -8.80 8.85 -12.77
CA ALA A 56 -8.38 8.42 -11.44
C ALA A 56 -8.06 6.91 -11.42
N ALA A 57 -8.88 6.09 -12.10
CA ALA A 57 -8.66 4.66 -12.21
C ALA A 57 -7.38 4.31 -13.00
N GLU A 58 -7.10 5.00 -14.11
CA GLU A 58 -5.88 4.82 -14.90
C GLU A 58 -4.63 5.24 -14.13
N GLN A 59 -4.68 6.38 -13.44
CA GLN A 59 -3.58 6.84 -12.59
C GLN A 59 -3.33 5.87 -11.42
N PHE A 60 -4.41 5.35 -10.82
CA PHE A 60 -4.32 4.36 -9.75
C PHE A 60 -3.70 3.05 -10.25
N LEU A 61 -4.13 2.54 -11.42
CA LEU A 61 -3.54 1.34 -12.04
C LEU A 61 -2.04 1.53 -12.29
N ALA A 62 -1.62 2.68 -12.82
CA ALA A 62 -0.21 2.98 -13.03
C ALA A 62 0.58 2.99 -11.71
N SER A 63 -0.01 3.55 -10.64
CA SER A 63 0.58 3.52 -9.30
C SER A 63 0.70 2.10 -8.74
N VAL A 64 -0.31 1.26 -8.90
CA VAL A 64 -0.27 -0.14 -8.47
C VAL A 64 0.81 -0.93 -9.22
N LYS A 65 0.91 -0.76 -10.55
CA LYS A 65 2.00 -1.36 -11.36
C LYS A 65 3.37 -0.90 -10.91
N ARG A 66 3.53 0.36 -10.51
CA ARG A 66 4.78 0.86 -9.94
C ARG A 66 5.08 0.20 -8.59
N ILE A 67 4.08 0.04 -7.72
CA ILE A 67 4.26 -0.69 -6.45
C ILE A 67 4.66 -2.15 -6.72
N GLU A 68 4.03 -2.81 -7.70
CA GLU A 68 4.34 -4.18 -8.13
C GLU A 68 5.83 -4.34 -8.50
N GLN A 69 6.43 -3.34 -9.16
CA GLN A 69 7.86 -3.36 -9.53
C GLN A 69 8.81 -3.21 -8.33
N MET A 70 8.36 -2.55 -7.26
CA MET A 70 9.17 -2.26 -6.06
C MET A 70 8.81 -3.15 -4.86
N GLN A 71 7.84 -4.05 -4.98
CA GLN A 71 7.34 -4.90 -3.87
C GLN A 71 8.37 -5.91 -3.35
N ASN A 72 9.41 -6.22 -4.14
CA ASN A 72 10.40 -7.21 -3.73
C ASN A 72 11.09 -6.78 -2.42
N GLY A 73 11.09 -7.67 -1.43
CA GLY A 73 11.63 -7.38 -0.09
C GLY A 73 10.70 -6.59 0.84
N VAL A 74 9.52 -6.13 0.40
CA VAL A 74 8.51 -5.59 1.32
C VAL A 74 7.94 -6.74 2.13
N GLN A 75 7.96 -6.61 3.46
CA GLN A 75 7.55 -7.64 4.40
C GLN A 75 6.37 -7.20 5.26
N VAL A 76 6.19 -5.90 5.44
CA VAL A 76 5.14 -5.34 6.29
C VAL A 76 4.26 -4.42 5.47
N ARG A 77 2.98 -4.76 5.39
CA ARG A 77 1.94 -3.89 4.84
C ARG A 77 1.44 -2.96 5.94
N ILE A 78 1.50 -1.67 5.72
CA ILE A 78 0.90 -0.68 6.60
C ILE A 78 -0.40 -0.20 5.96
N VAL A 79 -1.50 -0.33 6.68
CA VAL A 79 -2.82 0.14 6.24
C VAL A 79 -3.09 1.53 6.80
N THR A 80 -3.67 2.41 5.97
CA THR A 80 -4.17 3.71 6.44
C THR A 80 -5.38 3.54 7.36
N HIS A 81 -6.15 2.47 7.14
CA HIS A 81 -7.35 2.16 7.90
C HIS A 81 -7.45 0.67 8.21
N PRO A 82 -7.87 0.28 9.43
CA PRO A 82 -7.84 -1.12 9.86
C PRO A 82 -8.75 -2.03 9.02
N TRP A 83 -9.92 -1.53 8.57
CA TRP A 83 -10.87 -2.32 7.75
C TRP A 83 -10.32 -2.74 6.38
N MET A 84 -9.20 -2.16 5.94
CA MET A 84 -8.56 -2.55 4.68
C MET A 84 -7.88 -3.92 4.81
N ASP A 85 -7.50 -4.34 6.02
CA ASP A 85 -6.97 -5.66 6.32
C ASP A 85 -8.04 -6.46 7.10
N PRO A 86 -8.68 -7.47 6.47
CA PRO A 86 -9.71 -8.28 7.12
C PRO A 86 -9.23 -8.98 8.40
N GLU A 87 -7.93 -9.24 8.51
CA GLU A 87 -7.32 -9.90 9.67
C GLU A 87 -6.68 -8.89 10.65
N PHE A 88 -6.84 -7.58 10.45
CA PHE A 88 -6.12 -6.57 11.23
C PHE A 88 -6.24 -6.79 12.74
N TRP A 89 -7.47 -6.95 13.24
CA TRP A 89 -7.73 -7.13 14.66
C TRP A 89 -7.26 -8.49 15.19
N ASP A 90 -7.39 -9.56 14.41
CA ASP A 90 -6.81 -10.86 14.75
C ASP A 90 -5.27 -10.79 14.87
N ARG A 91 -4.60 -10.05 13.97
CA ARG A 91 -3.14 -9.83 14.04
C ARG A 91 -2.76 -9.02 15.28
N VAL A 92 -3.58 -8.05 15.69
CA VAL A 92 -3.40 -7.31 16.94
C VAL A 92 -3.49 -8.24 18.15
N ASP A 93 -4.52 -9.10 18.21
CA ASP A 93 -4.70 -10.04 19.31
C ASP A 93 -3.55 -11.07 19.37
N ARG A 94 -3.12 -11.59 18.21
CA ARG A 94 -1.94 -12.46 18.11
C ARG A 94 -0.65 -11.76 18.53
N LEU A 95 -0.50 -10.47 18.23
CA LEU A 95 0.66 -9.69 18.66
C LEU A 95 0.66 -9.52 20.19
N ALA A 96 -0.50 -9.27 20.80
CA ALA A 96 -0.64 -9.14 22.24
C ALA A 96 -0.36 -10.47 22.99
N ALA A 97 -0.74 -11.60 22.39
CA ALA A 97 -0.49 -12.94 22.93
C ALA A 97 0.89 -13.52 22.56
N ARG A 98 1.70 -12.78 21.79
CA ARG A 98 2.96 -13.27 21.22
C ARG A 98 3.99 -13.60 22.31
N LYS A 99 4.62 -14.77 22.22
CA LYS A 99 5.73 -15.19 23.09
C LYS A 99 7.09 -14.94 22.43
N ALA A 100 8.14 -14.99 23.24
CA ALA A 100 9.50 -14.92 22.72
C ALA A 100 9.76 -16.05 21.71
N GLY A 101 10.21 -15.69 20.51
CA GLY A 101 10.46 -16.63 19.40
C GLY A 101 9.30 -16.77 18.41
N ASP A 102 8.09 -16.35 18.75
CA ASP A 102 6.95 -16.40 17.83
C ASP A 102 7.12 -15.37 16.69
N PRO A 103 6.70 -15.72 15.46
CA PRO A 103 6.74 -14.79 14.33
C PRO A 103 5.87 -13.55 14.60
N HIS A 104 6.33 -12.39 14.13
CA HIS A 104 5.53 -11.17 14.23
C HIS A 104 4.35 -11.22 13.23
N PRO A 105 3.08 -11.11 13.67
CA PRO A 105 1.91 -11.35 12.81
C PRO A 105 1.74 -10.34 11.66
N PHE A 106 2.38 -9.17 11.75
CA PHE A 106 2.41 -8.17 10.66
C PHE A 106 3.57 -8.35 9.66
N VAL A 107 4.53 -9.24 9.94
CA VAL A 107 5.58 -9.61 8.99
C VAL A 107 5.02 -10.70 8.08
N ALA A 108 4.41 -10.28 6.98
CA ALA A 108 3.65 -11.14 6.07
C ALA A 108 3.84 -10.68 4.61
N PRO A 109 4.97 -11.02 3.96
CA PRO A 109 5.26 -10.59 2.59
C PRO A 109 4.26 -11.11 1.56
N ASP A 110 3.71 -12.32 1.76
CA ASP A 110 2.67 -12.88 0.87
C ASP A 110 1.37 -12.07 0.91
N VAL A 111 1.01 -11.56 2.08
CA VAL A 111 -0.19 -10.73 2.27
C VAL A 111 -0.02 -9.38 1.58
N PHE A 112 1.18 -8.81 1.60
CA PHE A 112 1.48 -7.62 0.81
C PHE A 112 1.32 -7.89 -0.70
N ARG A 113 1.92 -8.97 -1.22
CA ARG A 113 1.82 -9.33 -2.65
C ARG A 113 0.38 -9.58 -3.09
N ALA A 114 -0.38 -10.34 -2.30
CA ALA A 114 -1.79 -10.62 -2.58
C ALA A 114 -2.61 -9.33 -2.63
N TRP A 115 -2.36 -8.40 -1.72
CA TRP A 115 -3.02 -7.10 -1.72
C TRP A 115 -2.68 -6.26 -2.95
N ILE A 116 -1.42 -6.21 -3.38
CA ILE A 116 -1.06 -5.48 -4.62
C ILE A 116 -1.77 -6.08 -5.84
N ALA A 117 -1.87 -7.41 -5.93
CA ALA A 117 -2.62 -8.08 -6.99
C ALA A 117 -4.13 -7.77 -6.94
N GLU A 118 -4.73 -7.70 -5.75
CA GLU A 118 -6.13 -7.31 -5.55
C GLU A 118 -6.39 -5.85 -6.00
N LEU A 119 -5.48 -4.94 -5.66
CA LEU A 119 -5.56 -3.54 -6.09
C LEU A 119 -5.44 -3.43 -7.62
N ASP A 120 -4.61 -4.24 -8.25
CA ASP A 120 -4.43 -4.27 -9.70
C ASP A 120 -5.71 -4.73 -10.42
N ALA A 121 -6.31 -5.81 -9.93
CA ALA A 121 -7.58 -6.31 -10.44
C ALA A 121 -8.70 -5.28 -10.26
N THR A 122 -8.78 -4.66 -9.09
CA THR A 122 -9.75 -3.59 -8.79
C THR A 122 -9.57 -2.40 -9.73
N ALA A 123 -8.34 -1.94 -9.92
CA ALA A 123 -8.02 -0.83 -10.80
C ALA A 123 -8.40 -1.14 -12.25
N THR A 124 -8.05 -2.33 -12.73
CA THR A 124 -8.38 -2.81 -14.08
C THR A 124 -9.88 -2.84 -14.31
N THR A 125 -10.66 -3.37 -13.35
CA THR A 125 -12.13 -3.37 -13.44
C THR A 125 -12.67 -1.95 -13.53
N ARG A 126 -12.18 -1.01 -12.70
CA ARG A 126 -12.66 0.38 -12.69
C ARG A 126 -12.33 1.13 -13.98
N VAL A 127 -11.17 0.88 -14.59
CA VAL A 127 -10.82 1.43 -15.91
C VAL A 127 -11.81 0.94 -16.98
N ASN A 128 -12.17 -0.35 -16.94
CA ASN A 128 -13.09 -0.96 -17.91
C ASN A 128 -14.56 -0.53 -17.72
N GLU A 129 -15.01 -0.35 -16.48
CA GLU A 129 -16.35 0.16 -16.17
C GLU A 129 -16.52 1.60 -16.68
N ALA A 130 -15.53 2.46 -16.43
CA ALA A 130 -15.57 3.85 -16.88
C ALA A 130 -15.50 3.99 -18.41
N ALA A 131 -15.02 2.98 -19.13
CA ALA A 131 -15.07 2.94 -20.60
C ALA A 131 -16.46 2.62 -21.16
N ARG A 132 -17.37 2.11 -20.33
CA ARG A 132 -18.75 1.72 -20.70
C ARG A 132 -19.79 2.77 -20.34
N GLU A 133 -19.45 3.77 -19.53
CA GLU A 133 -20.34 4.89 -19.24
C GLU A 133 -20.42 5.84 -20.44
N PRO A 134 -21.62 6.21 -20.92
CA PRO A 134 -21.75 7.19 -21.99
C PRO A 134 -21.18 8.53 -21.52
N THR A 135 -20.26 9.09 -22.30
CA THR A 135 -19.74 10.45 -22.09
C THR A 135 -20.90 11.44 -22.22
N THR A 136 -21.54 11.79 -21.11
CA THR A 136 -22.53 12.86 -21.08
C THR A 136 -21.74 14.17 -21.11
N PRO A 137 -21.88 15.01 -22.15
CA PRO A 137 -21.19 16.29 -22.18
C PRO A 137 -21.71 17.17 -21.04
N ARG A 138 -20.79 17.84 -20.32
CA ARG A 138 -21.15 18.97 -19.47
C ARG A 138 -21.49 20.19 -20.31
#